data_AF-A0A1F5P4A5-F1
#
_entry.id   AF-A0A1F5P4A5-F1
#
_cell.length_a   1.000
_cell.length_b   1.000
_cell.length_c   1.000
_cell.angle_alpha   90.00
_cell.angle_beta   90.00
_cell.angle_gamma   90.00
#
_symmetry.space_group_name_H-M   'P 1'
#
loop_
_entity.id
_entity.type
_entity.pdbx_description
1 polymer ?
#
loop_
_entity_poly.entity_id
_entity_poly.type
_entity_poly.pdbx_seq_one_letter_code
_entity_poly.pdbx_strand_id
1 'polypeptide(L)'
;MSNDVYFVALVLLAINMVSLVFVGIDKGKSLKNETRLPEAWFFVCSAFLGALGILLGMIVFRHKIRKLWFVLGVSAILIQNAVLVLFVLKV
;
A
#
# COMPACT_ATOMS: atom_id res chain seq x y z
N MET A 1 26.35 0.63 -6.17
CA MET A 1 25.16 0.44 -5.32
C MET A 1 25.38 -0.82 -4.50
N SER A 2 25.32 -0.71 -3.18
CA SER A 2 25.57 -1.78 -2.21
C SER A 2 24.48 -2.88 -2.31
N ASN A 3 24.84 -4.13 -2.00
CA ASN A 3 23.91 -5.28 -1.97
C ASN A 3 22.68 -5.02 -1.08
N ASP A 4 22.85 -4.22 -0.04
CA ASP A 4 21.79 -3.85 0.90
C ASP A 4 20.64 -3.09 0.23
N VAL A 5 20.93 -2.27 -0.78
CA VAL A 5 19.91 -1.52 -1.53
C VAL A 5 19.01 -2.47 -2.32
N TYR A 6 19.59 -3.49 -2.96
CA TYR A 6 18.84 -4.51 -3.70
C TYR A 6 17.97 -5.35 -2.75
N PHE A 7 18.49 -5.70 -1.58
CA PHE A 7 17.74 -6.43 -0.57
C PHE A 7 16.53 -5.62 -0.07
N VAL A 8 16.72 -4.35 0.29
CA VAL A 8 15.64 -3.44 0.71
C VAL A 8 14.60 -3.28 -0.40
N ALA A 9 15.03 -3.09 -1.65
CA ALA A 9 14.12 -2.97 -2.79
C ALA A 9 13.27 -4.23 -2.99
N LEU A 10 13.85 -5.42 -2.85
CA LEU A 10 13.13 -6.70 -2.97
C LEU A 10 12.07 -6.86 -1.87
N VAL A 11 12.41 -6.52 -0.62
CA VAL A 11 11.46 -6.54 0.50
C VAL A 11 10.32 -5.56 0.27
N LEU A 12 10.61 -4.32 -0.14
CA LEU A 12 9.58 -3.34 -0.46
C LEU A 12 8.68 -3.83 -1.60
N LEU A 13 9.24 -4.43 -2.65
CA LEU A 13 8.47 -4.95 -3.76
C LEU A 13 7.53 -6.08 -3.31
N ALA A 14 8.01 -7.01 -2.48
CA ALA A 14 7.18 -8.08 -1.92
C ALA A 14 6.02 -7.53 -1.07
N ILE A 15 6.29 -6.58 -0.17
CA ILE A 15 5.25 -5.96 0.69
C ILE A 15 4.19 -5.24 -0.17
N ASN A 16 4.62 -4.51 -1.20
CA ASN A 16 3.70 -3.79 -2.08
C ASN A 16 2.87 -4.74 -2.95
N MET A 17 3.43 -5.86 -3.41
CA MET A 17 2.68 -6.90 -4.11
C MET A 17 1.60 -7.54 -3.22
N VAL A 18 1.94 -7.89 -1.97
CA VAL A 18 0.97 -8.41 -1.00
C VAL A 18 -0.14 -7.39 -0.75
N SER A 19 0.23 -6.12 -0.57
CA SER A 19 -0.71 -5.03 -0.34
C SER A 19 -1.67 -4.82 -1.53
N LEU A 20 -1.19 -4.95 -2.76
CA LEU A 20 -2.00 -4.89 -3.97
C LEU A 20 -3.01 -6.05 -4.03
N VAL A 21 -2.58 -7.27 -3.72
CA VAL A 21 -3.46 -8.45 -3.66
C VAL A 21 -4.56 -8.26 -2.62
N PHE A 22 -4.24 -7.68 -1.45
CA PHE A 22 -5.24 -7.36 -0.43
C PHE A 22 -6.35 -6.44 -0.95
N VAL A 23 -6.01 -5.41 -1.75
CA VAL A 23 -7.02 -4.54 -2.39
C VAL A 23 -7.86 -5.33 -3.40
N GLY A 24 -7.24 -6.22 -4.17
CA GLY A 24 -7.93 -7.10 -5.12
C GLY A 24 -8.92 -8.04 -4.44
N ILE A 25 -8.54 -8.63 -3.30
CA ILE A 25 -9.40 -9.49 -2.49
C ILE A 25 -10.61 -8.68 -1.98
N ASP A 26 -10.41 -7.45 -1.47
CA ASP A 26 -11.52 -6.61 -1.02
C ASP A 26 -12.48 -6.23 -2.17
N LYS A 27 -11.96 -6.01 -3.39
CA LYS A 27 -12.81 -5.84 -4.58
C LYS A 27 -13.62 -7.11 -4.88
N GLY A 28 -13.00 -8.28 -4.83
CA GLY A 28 -13.67 -9.57 -5.01
C GLY A 28 -14.80 -9.79 -4.00
N LYS A 29 -14.56 -9.47 -2.72
CA LYS A 29 -15.58 -9.52 -1.67
C LYS A 29 -16.72 -8.54 -1.91
N SER A 30 -16.42 -7.34 -2.42
CA SER A 30 -17.45 -6.36 -2.78
C SER A 30 -18.33 -6.80 -3.94
N LEU A 31 -17.83 -7.65 -4.86
CA LEU A 31 -18.63 -8.22 -5.95
C LEU A 31 -19.51 -9.38 -5.45
N LYS A 32 -19.06 -10.12 -4.44
CA LYS A 32 -19.78 -11.27 -3.86
C LYS A 32 -20.74 -10.89 -2.71
N ASN A 33 -20.92 -9.60 -2.42
CA ASN A 33 -21.66 -9.10 -1.24
C ASN A 33 -21.18 -9.69 0.10
N GLU A 34 -19.90 -10.08 0.17
CA GLU A 34 -19.27 -10.58 1.39
C GLU A 34 -18.86 -9.41 2.29
N THR A 35 -18.56 -9.72 3.56
CA THR A 35 -18.09 -8.73 4.54
C THR A 35 -16.81 -8.07 4.05
N ARG A 36 -16.89 -6.77 3.79
CA ARG A 36 -15.76 -5.93 3.35
C ARG A 36 -14.72 -5.80 4.45
N LEU A 37 -13.46 -5.62 4.08
CA LEU A 37 -12.40 -5.35 5.05
C LEU A 37 -12.56 -3.94 5.66
N PRO A 38 -12.41 -3.80 6.99
CA PRO A 38 -12.34 -2.50 7.65
C PRO A 38 -11.25 -1.62 7.04
N GLU A 39 -11.51 -0.33 6.91
CA GLU A 39 -10.56 0.62 6.31
C GLU A 39 -9.25 0.71 7.10
N ALA A 40 -9.32 0.46 8.41
CA ALA A 40 -8.16 0.39 9.29
C ALA A 40 -7.07 -0.57 8.78
N TRP A 41 -7.44 -1.73 8.21
CA TRP A 41 -6.47 -2.69 7.71
C TRP A 41 -5.60 -2.15 6.58
N PHE A 42 -6.18 -1.33 5.69
CA PHE A 42 -5.41 -0.69 4.64
C PHE A 42 -4.46 0.37 5.21
N PHE A 43 -4.86 1.11 6.23
CA PHE A 43 -3.97 2.05 6.90
C PHE A 43 -2.82 1.34 7.63
N VAL A 44 -3.11 0.23 8.31
CA VAL A 44 -2.08 -0.60 8.95
C VAL A 44 -1.09 -1.14 7.90
N CYS A 45 -1.58 -1.78 6.84
CA CYS A 45 -0.71 -2.28 5.77
C CYS A 45 0.10 -1.14 5.10
N SER A 46 -0.50 0.03 4.94
CA SER A 46 0.19 1.20 4.39
C SER A 46 1.34 1.66 5.29
N ALA A 47 1.13 1.66 6.61
CA ALA A 47 2.14 2.06 7.59
C ALA A 47 3.34 1.10 7.63
N PHE A 48 3.12 -0.18 7.31
CA PHE A 48 4.18 -1.18 7.14
C PHE A 48 4.82 -1.16 5.74
N LEU A 49 5.07 0.04 5.17
CA LEU A 49 5.70 0.21 3.84
C LEU A 49 4.88 -0.28 2.63
N GLY A 50 3.63 -0.69 2.81
CA GLY A 50 2.74 -1.17 1.74
C GLY A 50 1.93 -0.10 1.02
N ALA A 51 2.10 1.18 1.37
CA ALA A 51 1.22 2.27 0.90
C ALA A 51 1.18 2.40 -0.63
N LEU A 52 2.31 2.15 -1.30
CA LEU A 52 2.41 2.26 -2.76
C LEU A 52 1.57 1.16 -3.43
N GLY A 53 1.64 -0.07 -2.92
CA GLY A 53 0.86 -1.22 -3.39
C GLY A 53 -0.63 -1.04 -3.15
N ILE A 54 -1.04 -0.41 -2.04
CA ILE A 54 -2.44 -0.07 -1.79
C ILE A 54 -2.92 1.01 -2.77
N LEU A 55 -2.15 2.08 -2.98
CA LEU A 55 -2.49 3.13 -3.96
C LEU A 55 -2.62 2.58 -5.37
N LEU A 56 -1.65 1.76 -5.81
CA LEU A 56 -1.72 1.08 -7.11
C LEU A 56 -2.93 0.15 -7.18
N GLY A 57 -3.17 -0.64 -6.13
CA GLY A 57 -4.34 -1.51 -6.05
C GLY A 57 -5.64 -0.72 -6.20
N MET A 58 -5.78 0.41 -5.51
CA MET A 58 -6.97 1.27 -5.63
C MET A 58 -7.17 1.75 -7.07
N ILE A 59 -6.10 2.18 -7.75
CA ILE A 59 -6.14 2.68 -9.13
C ILE A 59 -6.49 1.54 -10.12
N VAL A 60 -5.77 0.42 -10.04
CA VAL A 60 -5.94 -0.74 -10.93
C VAL A 60 -7.32 -1.35 -10.79
N PHE A 61 -7.77 -1.56 -9.56
CA PHE A 61 -9.06 -2.16 -9.28
C PHE A 61 -10.22 -1.15 -9.33
N ARG A 62 -9.92 0.15 -9.43
CA ARG A 62 -10.87 1.26 -9.31
C ARG A 62 -11.73 1.15 -8.06
N HIS A 63 -11.14 0.67 -6.98
CA HIS A 63 -11.82 0.36 -5.73
C HIS A 63 -11.53 1.44 -4.68
N LYS A 64 -12.57 1.96 -4.03
CA LYS A 64 -12.49 3.03 -3.01
C LYS A 64 -11.84 4.36 -3.43
N ILE A 65 -11.67 4.64 -4.73
CA ILE A 65 -11.12 5.92 -5.24
C ILE A 65 -11.99 7.15 -4.88
N ARG A 66 -13.32 6.98 -4.78
CA ARG A 66 -14.23 8.11 -4.50
C ARG A 66 -14.16 8.63 -3.05
N LYS A 67 -13.50 7.90 -2.15
CA LYS A 67 -13.31 8.34 -0.77
C LYS A 67 -12.03 9.18 -0.66
N LEU A 68 -12.18 10.49 -0.89
CA LEU A 68 -11.06 11.44 -0.82
C LEU A 68 -10.23 11.33 0.46
N TRP A 69 -10.88 11.25 1.62
CA TRP A 69 -10.19 11.07 2.92
C TRP A 69 -9.34 9.80 2.97
N PHE A 70 -9.80 8.71 2.34
CA PHE A 70 -9.06 7.46 2.28
C PHE A 70 -7.84 7.58 1.37
N VAL A 71 -8.02 8.16 0.18
CA VAL A 71 -6.91 8.41 -0.76
C VAL A 71 -5.87 9.35 -0.15
N LEU A 72 -6.30 10.45 0.46
CA LEU A 72 -5.41 11.40 1.14
C LEU A 72 -4.67 10.75 2.30
N GLY A 73 -5.35 9.94 3.12
CA GLY A 73 -4.71 9.25 4.23
C GLY A 73 -3.64 8.25 3.76
N VAL A 74 -3.92 7.42 2.75
CA VAL A 74 -2.93 6.48 2.21
C VAL A 74 -1.78 7.23 1.52
N SER A 75 -2.06 8.31 0.80
CA SER A 75 -1.03 9.17 0.19
C SER A 75 -0.13 9.85 1.22
N ALA A 76 -0.68 10.31 2.35
CA ALA A 76 0.11 10.87 3.44
C ALA A 76 1.08 9.82 4.03
N ILE A 77 0.61 8.58 4.21
CA ILE A 77 1.46 7.47 4.67
C ILE A 77 2.51 7.10 3.61
N LEU A 78 2.19 7.19 2.32
CA LEU A 78 3.18 6.99 1.26
C LEU A 78 4.33 8.00 1.37
N ILE A 79 4.02 9.27 1.64
CA ILE A 79 5.04 10.31 1.86
C ILE A 79 5.90 9.94 3.08
N GLN A 80 5.29 9.53 4.19
CA GLN A 80 6.03 9.04 5.37
C GLN A 80 6.97 7.89 5.01
N ASN A 81 6.49 6.89 4.24
CA ASN A 81 7.30 5.76 3.79
C ASN A 81 8.49 6.21 2.92
N ALA A 82 8.26 7.15 2.00
CA ALA A 82 9.32 7.70 1.15
C ALA A 82 10.40 8.39 1.98
N VAL A 83 10.01 9.23 2.96
CA VAL A 83 10.94 9.90 3.87
C VAL A 83 11.74 8.87 4.69
N LEU A 84 11.09 7.83 5.19
CA LEU A 84 11.73 6.79 5.98
C LEU A 84 12.74 5.97 5.15
N VAL A 85 12.38 5.60 3.92
CA VAL A 85 13.28 4.92 2.98
C VAL A 85 14.48 5.81 2.63
N LEU A 86 14.27 7.10 2.35
CA LEU A 86 15.36 8.05 2.09
C LEU A 86 16.29 8.21 3.30
N PHE A 87 15.76 8.23 4.51
CA PHE A 87 16.57 8.31 5.74
C PHE A 87 17.39 7.04 5.99
N VAL A 88 16.84 5.86 5.69
CA VAL A 88 17.55 4.58 5.82
C VAL A 88 18.63 4.43 4.74
N LEU A 89 18.36 4.89 3.53
CA LEU A 89 19.28 4.81 2.39
C LEU A 89 20.32 5.94 2.33
N LYS A 90 20.31 6.88 3.28
CA LYS A 90 21.25 8.02 3.49
C LYS A 90 22.60 7.90 2.72
N VAL A 91 23.04 8.90 1.93
CA VAL A 91 23.36 10.32 2.26
C VAL A 91 24.04 10.51 3.60
#